data_AF-A0A2T9ZK12-F1
#
_entry.id   AF-A0A2T9ZK12-F1
#
_cell.length_a   1.000
_cell.length_b   1.000
_cell.length_c   1.000
_cell.angle_alpha   90.00
_cell.angle_beta   90.00
_cell.angle_gamma   90.00
#
_symmetry.space_group_name_H-M   'P 1'
#
loop_
_entity.id
_entity.type
_entity.pdbx_description
1 polymer ?
#
loop_
_entity_poly.entity_id
_entity_poly.type
_entity_poly.pdbx_seq_one_letter_code
_entity_poly.pdbx_strand_id
1 'polypeptide(L)'
;MKKKNDQALKNVVGMCFAIKYYLLGKPDYVSSELCKILPPPVRGVLTGRNYEAAEGTGESSNSSLLNSRPNSKKSSQRLFDEYELNLPYRLAFELTKYIEEVPSDCLKPQTYNILLTSLNSMVSAFKGCLRIQTTPMPISYNSFLYKAVTLYLIFLPFASINYGYVVTCLVQALVTFLLFGALAIAEEIEDPFGDDENDLEMAKFCDNIYREWEFASRLSLENAF
;
A
#
# COMPACT_ATOMS: atom_id res chain seq x y z
N MET A 1 -29.35 11.92 -8.45
CA MET A 1 -28.15 12.37 -9.18
C MET A 1 -27.11 12.93 -8.21
N LYS A 2 -27.34 14.09 -7.57
CA LYS A 2 -26.37 14.75 -6.65
C LYS A 2 -25.73 13.83 -5.57
N LYS A 3 -26.51 12.97 -4.91
CA LYS A 3 -26.00 11.99 -3.93
C LYS A 3 -25.11 10.89 -4.52
N LYS A 4 -25.39 10.44 -5.77
CA LYS A 4 -24.56 9.43 -6.45
C LYS A 4 -23.23 10.03 -6.91
N ASN A 5 -23.25 11.27 -7.40
CA ASN A 5 -22.05 11.98 -7.82
C ASN A 5 -21.10 12.23 -6.64
N ASP A 6 -21.64 12.67 -5.50
CA ASP A 6 -20.87 12.83 -4.26
C ASP A 6 -20.24 11.50 -3.80
N GLN A 7 -20.99 10.39 -3.90
CA GLN A 7 -20.46 9.07 -3.58
C GLN A 7 -19.37 8.60 -4.55
N ALA A 8 -19.50 8.87 -5.85
CA ALA A 8 -18.46 8.55 -6.82
C ALA A 8 -17.17 9.33 -6.54
N LEU A 9 -17.29 10.62 -6.20
CA LEU A 9 -16.16 11.48 -5.84
C LEU A 9 -15.47 10.96 -4.57
N LYS A 10 -16.25 10.53 -3.58
CA LYS A 10 -15.75 9.84 -2.38
C LYS A 10 -15.04 8.54 -2.71
N ASN A 11 -15.57 7.73 -3.63
CA ASN A 11 -14.93 6.47 -4.02
C ASN A 11 -13.55 6.68 -4.65
N VAL A 12 -13.33 7.79 -5.39
CA VAL A 12 -12.01 8.16 -5.92
C VAL A 12 -11.02 8.42 -4.79
N VAL A 13 -11.38 9.23 -3.80
CA VAL A 13 -10.53 9.52 -2.64
C VAL A 13 -10.32 8.27 -1.79
N GLY A 14 -11.38 7.48 -1.58
CA GLY A 14 -11.34 6.21 -0.89
C GLY A 14 -10.37 5.22 -1.54
N MET A 15 -10.23 5.26 -2.87
CA MET A 15 -9.27 4.43 -3.59
C MET A 15 -7.82 4.80 -3.24
N CYS A 16 -7.49 6.08 -3.10
CA CYS A 16 -6.15 6.52 -2.68
C CYS A 16 -5.77 6.00 -1.28
N PHE A 17 -6.68 6.15 -0.32
CA PHE A 17 -6.49 5.60 1.03
C PHE A 17 -6.42 4.07 1.03
N ALA A 18 -7.27 3.41 0.23
CA ALA A 18 -7.23 1.96 0.10
C ALA A 18 -5.89 1.47 -0.46
N ILE A 19 -5.31 2.19 -1.44
CA ILE A 19 -3.98 1.88 -1.98
C ILE A 19 -2.91 2.01 -0.90
N LYS A 20 -2.92 3.10 -0.13
CA LYS A 20 -1.98 3.29 1.00
C LYS A 20 -2.00 2.10 1.96
N TYR A 21 -3.18 1.73 2.48
CA TYR A 21 -3.28 0.65 3.46
C TYR A 21 -2.95 -0.72 2.87
N TYR A 22 -3.24 -0.91 1.58
CA TYR A 22 -2.84 -2.11 0.87
C TYR A 22 -1.33 -2.24 0.74
N LEU A 23 -0.63 -1.15 0.37
CA LEU A 23 0.83 -1.13 0.24
C LEU A 23 1.55 -1.26 1.60
N LEU A 24 0.94 -0.78 2.69
CA LEU A 24 1.48 -0.98 4.04
C LEU A 24 1.29 -2.41 4.57
N GLY A 25 0.62 -3.30 3.83
CA GLY A 25 0.39 -4.68 4.26
C GLY A 25 -0.45 -4.79 5.55
N LYS A 26 -1.32 -3.80 5.84
CA LYS A 26 -2.25 -3.79 6.98
C LYS A 26 -3.66 -4.18 6.48
N PRO A 27 -3.96 -5.49 6.31
CA PRO A 27 -5.11 -6.00 5.54
C PRO A 27 -6.49 -5.60 6.09
N ASP A 28 -6.58 -5.24 7.37
CA ASP A 28 -7.86 -4.93 8.04
C ASP A 28 -7.91 -3.49 8.58
N TYR A 29 -6.98 -2.62 8.18
CA TYR A 29 -6.93 -1.26 8.69
C TYR A 29 -7.87 -0.33 7.91
N VAL A 30 -9.09 -0.18 8.40
CA VAL A 30 -10.03 0.86 7.95
C VAL A 30 -9.87 2.07 8.85
N SER A 31 -9.11 3.07 8.41
CA SER A 31 -9.03 4.35 9.13
C SER A 31 -10.42 4.95 9.34
N SER A 32 -10.61 5.66 10.45
CA SER A 32 -11.83 6.44 10.72
C SER A 32 -12.20 7.36 9.56
N GLU A 33 -11.21 7.90 8.83
CA GLU A 33 -11.42 8.73 7.65
C GLU A 33 -11.91 7.90 6.45
N LEU A 34 -11.37 6.69 6.25
CA LEU A 34 -11.81 5.78 5.20
C LEU A 34 -13.26 5.33 5.43
N CYS A 35 -13.63 5.01 6.68
CA CYS A 35 -15.00 4.67 7.08
C CYS A 35 -16.03 5.77 6.79
N LYS A 36 -15.63 7.05 6.81
CA LYS A 36 -16.52 8.19 6.48
C LYS A 36 -16.75 8.34 4.98
N ILE A 37 -15.80 7.88 4.16
CA ILE A 37 -15.77 8.08 2.71
C ILE A 37 -16.40 6.89 1.97
N LEU A 38 -16.31 5.69 2.53
CA LEU A 38 -16.75 4.46 1.86
C LEU A 38 -18.28 4.38 1.62
N PRO A 39 -18.70 3.76 0.50
CA PRO A 39 -20.10 3.52 0.24
C PRO A 39 -20.68 2.48 1.23
N PRO A 40 -21.97 2.58 1.61
CA PRO A 40 -22.61 1.69 2.58
C PRO A 40 -22.41 0.17 2.35
N PRO A 41 -22.49 -0.39 1.12
CA PRO A 41 -22.28 -1.82 0.88
C PRO A 41 -20.82 -2.28 1.10
N VAL A 42 -19.84 -1.39 0.93
CA VAL A 42 -18.42 -1.71 1.16
C VAL A 42 -18.09 -1.57 2.64
N ARG A 43 -18.68 -0.58 3.31
CA ARG A 43 -18.55 -0.38 4.76
C ARG A 43 -19.07 -1.58 5.56
N GLY A 44 -20.21 -2.16 5.18
CA GLY A 44 -20.78 -3.32 5.90
C GLY A 44 -19.87 -4.55 5.88
N VAL A 45 -19.23 -4.84 4.74
CA VAL A 45 -18.30 -5.97 4.58
C VAL A 45 -17.02 -5.78 5.40
N LEU A 46 -16.54 -4.54 5.51
CA LEU A 46 -15.32 -4.24 6.29
C LEU A 46 -15.59 -4.09 7.79
N THR A 47 -16.76 -3.56 8.18
CA THR A 47 -17.14 -3.39 9.60
C THR A 47 -17.49 -4.73 10.24
N GLY A 48 -18.11 -5.66 9.49
CA GLY A 48 -18.35 -7.03 9.95
C GLY A 48 -17.06 -7.80 10.26
N ARG A 49 -16.02 -7.61 9.43
CA ARG A 49 -14.67 -8.19 9.69
C ARG A 49 -13.99 -7.60 10.93
N ASN A 50 -14.09 -6.29 11.16
CA ASN A 50 -13.44 -5.63 12.30
C ASN A 50 -14.11 -5.95 13.65
N TYR A 51 -15.41 -6.24 13.68
CA TYR A 51 -16.12 -6.61 14.91
C TYR A 51 -15.86 -8.07 15.30
N GLU A 52 -15.82 -8.99 14.32
CA GLU A 52 -15.47 -10.40 14.57
C GLU A 52 -14.01 -10.59 15.03
N ALA A 53 -13.09 -9.70 14.63
CA ALA A 53 -11.71 -9.68 15.11
C ALA A 53 -11.56 -9.07 16.53
N ALA A 54 -12.54 -8.28 17.00
CA ALA A 54 -12.50 -7.59 18.29
C ALA A 54 -13.24 -8.33 19.42
N GLU A 55 -14.16 -9.26 19.12
CA GLU A 55 -14.95 -10.01 20.12
C GLU A 55 -14.42 -11.42 20.46
N GLY A 56 -13.11 -11.65 20.28
CA GLY A 56 -12.45 -12.92 20.60
C GLY A 56 -12.05 -13.12 22.08
N THR A 57 -12.86 -12.71 23.06
CA THR A 57 -12.71 -13.13 24.47
C THR A 57 -14.07 -13.02 25.19
N GLY A 58 -14.86 -14.09 25.19
CA GLY A 58 -16.15 -14.15 25.91
C GLY A 58 -17.10 -15.23 25.40
N GLU A 59 -16.94 -16.44 25.93
CA GLU A 59 -17.88 -17.57 26.07
C GLU A 59 -19.17 -17.67 25.22
N SER A 60 -19.15 -18.70 24.34
CA SER A 60 -20.14 -19.78 24.16
C SER A 60 -21.65 -19.49 24.08
N SER A 61 -22.24 -19.69 22.88
CA SER A 61 -23.13 -20.84 22.58
C SER A 61 -23.76 -20.79 21.18
N ASN A 62 -23.32 -21.73 20.34
CA ASN A 62 -24.05 -22.55 19.36
C ASN A 62 -25.09 -21.90 18.40
N SER A 63 -24.79 -21.86 17.10
CA SER A 63 -25.11 -23.01 16.20
C SER A 63 -24.71 -22.75 14.74
N SER A 64 -23.83 -23.64 14.25
CA SER A 64 -23.81 -24.22 12.90
C SER A 64 -23.74 -23.29 11.68
N LEU A 65 -22.56 -23.14 11.09
CA LEU A 65 -22.06 -23.99 10.00
C LEU A 65 -20.65 -23.52 9.56
N LEU A 66 -19.83 -24.49 9.15
CA LEU A 66 -18.47 -24.39 8.60
C LEU A 66 -17.31 -24.06 9.55
N ASN A 67 -16.95 -25.12 10.26
CA ASN A 67 -15.60 -25.46 10.67
C ASN A 67 -14.66 -25.57 9.43
N SER A 68 -13.61 -24.76 9.36
CA SER A 68 -12.30 -25.07 8.73
C SER A 68 -11.30 -23.94 8.99
N ARG A 69 -10.54 -24.03 10.09
CA ARG A 69 -9.31 -23.25 10.28
C ARG A 69 -8.17 -23.91 9.49
N PRO A 70 -7.28 -23.14 8.83
CA PRO A 70 -5.89 -23.55 8.69
C PRO A 70 -4.98 -22.68 9.57
N ASN A 71 -4.39 -23.42 10.50
CA ASN A 71 -3.14 -23.27 11.20
C ASN A 71 -2.09 -22.31 10.60
N SER A 72 -1.43 -21.57 11.49
CA SER A 72 -0.16 -20.85 11.36
C SER A 72 0.86 -21.50 10.42
N LYS A 73 1.39 -20.72 9.46
CA LYS A 73 2.81 -20.62 9.03
C LYS A 73 2.97 -19.74 7.78
N LYS A 74 3.88 -18.76 7.86
CA LYS A 74 4.59 -18.04 6.76
C LYS A 74 3.70 -17.16 5.86
N SER A 75 3.69 -15.85 6.03
CA SER A 75 4.63 -14.91 5.36
C SER A 75 5.00 -15.37 3.95
N SER A 76 4.63 -14.57 2.94
CA SER A 76 5.06 -14.60 1.53
C SER A 76 4.16 -15.25 0.45
N GLN A 77 2.98 -15.79 0.74
CA GLN A 77 2.08 -16.29 -0.31
C GLN A 77 0.59 -16.03 -0.01
N ARG A 78 0.08 -14.86 -0.41
CA ARG A 78 -1.34 -14.70 -0.77
C ARG A 78 -1.45 -13.90 -2.05
N LEU A 79 -1.29 -14.60 -3.17
CA LEU A 79 -1.77 -14.15 -4.47
C LEU A 79 -3.18 -14.75 -4.63
N PHE A 80 -4.20 -13.92 -4.35
CA PHE A 80 -5.61 -14.09 -4.74
C PHE A 80 -6.43 -15.18 -4.03
N ASP A 81 -7.20 -14.78 -3.01
CA ASP A 81 -8.40 -15.48 -2.57
C ASP A 81 -9.62 -14.92 -3.34
N GLU A 82 -10.50 -15.78 -3.85
CA GLU A 82 -11.64 -15.42 -4.71
C GLU A 82 -12.68 -14.51 -4.00
N TYR A 83 -12.61 -14.45 -2.67
CA TYR A 83 -13.39 -13.56 -1.78
C TYR A 83 -12.58 -12.37 -1.21
N GLU A 84 -11.29 -12.27 -1.53
CA GLU A 84 -10.38 -11.16 -1.17
C GLU A 84 -10.19 -10.21 -2.36
N LEU A 85 -11.27 -9.73 -3.00
CA LEU A 85 -11.11 -8.65 -3.97
C LEU A 85 -10.54 -7.42 -3.25
N ASN A 86 -9.28 -7.10 -3.54
CA ASN A 86 -8.56 -5.98 -2.92
C ASN A 86 -9.42 -4.72 -2.90
N LEU A 87 -9.45 -4.02 -1.77
CA LEU A 87 -10.28 -2.82 -1.58
C LEU A 87 -10.14 -1.79 -2.73
N PRO A 88 -8.93 -1.51 -3.26
CA PRO A 88 -8.78 -0.64 -4.44
C PRO A 88 -9.51 -1.14 -5.69
N TYR A 89 -9.52 -2.45 -5.96
CA TYR A 89 -10.23 -3.03 -7.11
C TYR A 89 -11.75 -3.00 -6.92
N ARG A 90 -12.22 -3.20 -5.68
CA ARG A 90 -13.65 -3.06 -5.36
C ARG A 90 -14.15 -1.63 -5.58
N LEU A 91 -13.36 -0.64 -5.19
CA LEU A 91 -13.67 0.78 -5.42
C LEU A 91 -13.60 1.12 -6.92
N ALA A 92 -12.63 0.58 -7.66
CA ALA A 92 -12.57 0.72 -9.11
C ALA A 92 -13.81 0.13 -9.80
N PHE A 93 -14.27 -1.05 -9.36
CA PHE A 93 -15.49 -1.68 -9.89
C PHE A 93 -16.75 -0.82 -9.63
N GLU A 94 -16.90 -0.29 -8.42
CA GLU A 94 -18.01 0.63 -8.08
C GLU A 94 -17.97 1.91 -8.93
N LEU A 95 -16.77 2.43 -9.24
CA LEU A 95 -16.61 3.57 -10.14
C LEU A 95 -16.99 3.24 -11.59
N THR A 96 -16.59 2.07 -12.10
CA THR A 96 -17.01 1.60 -13.43
C THR A 96 -18.52 1.47 -13.52
N LYS A 97 -19.14 0.83 -12.53
CA LYS A 97 -20.60 0.70 -12.45
C LYS A 97 -21.29 2.06 -12.41
N TYR A 98 -20.74 3.02 -11.67
CA TYR A 98 -21.27 4.39 -11.64
C TYR A 98 -21.21 5.05 -13.03
N ILE A 99 -20.11 4.87 -13.77
CA ILE A 99 -19.96 5.42 -15.14
C ILE A 99 -20.99 4.80 -16.10
N GLU A 100 -21.27 3.49 -15.96
CA GLU A 100 -22.28 2.77 -16.76
C GLU A 100 -23.73 3.17 -16.42
N GLU A 101 -24.01 3.50 -15.16
CA GLU A 101 -25.34 3.95 -14.72
C GLU A 101 -25.69 5.38 -15.17
N VAL A 102 -24.72 6.16 -15.65
CA VAL A 102 -24.98 7.52 -16.14
C VAL A 102 -25.67 7.45 -17.51
N PRO A 103 -26.85 8.09 -17.70
CA PRO A 103 -27.56 8.05 -18.97
C PRO A 103 -26.72 8.61 -20.13
N SER A 104 -26.76 7.93 -21.28
CA SER A 104 -26.05 8.34 -22.51
C SER A 104 -26.48 9.73 -23.03
N ASP A 105 -27.67 10.20 -22.64
CA ASP A 105 -28.20 11.53 -23.01
C ASP A 105 -27.49 12.67 -22.27
N CYS A 106 -26.90 12.39 -21.11
CA CYS A 106 -26.13 13.37 -20.32
C CYS A 106 -24.62 13.33 -20.62
N LEU A 107 -24.12 12.26 -21.23
CA LEU A 107 -22.68 12.04 -21.41
C LEU A 107 -22.33 11.88 -22.89
N LYS A 108 -21.52 12.81 -23.42
CA LYS A 108 -20.98 12.68 -24.77
C LYS A 108 -20.09 11.43 -24.86
N PRO A 109 -20.14 10.65 -25.96
CA PRO A 109 -19.30 9.46 -26.12
C PRO A 109 -17.80 9.71 -25.91
N GLN A 110 -17.33 10.91 -26.26
CA GLN A 110 -15.95 11.34 -26.03
C GLN A 110 -15.63 11.43 -24.53
N THR A 111 -16.52 12.03 -23.73
CA THR A 111 -16.34 12.17 -22.28
C THR A 111 -16.37 10.81 -21.58
N TYR A 112 -17.23 9.89 -22.03
CA TYR A 112 -17.27 8.52 -21.52
C TYR A 112 -15.90 7.82 -21.63
N ASN A 113 -15.30 7.88 -22.82
CA ASN A 113 -13.99 7.28 -23.08
C ASN A 113 -12.89 7.91 -22.23
N ILE A 114 -12.94 9.23 -22.02
CA ILE A 114 -11.98 9.93 -21.16
C ILE A 114 -12.09 9.43 -19.72
N LEU A 115 -13.31 9.33 -19.16
CA LEU A 115 -13.51 8.83 -17.80
C LEU A 115 -12.99 7.40 -17.61
N LEU A 116 -13.31 6.51 -18.56
CA LEU A 116 -12.82 5.13 -18.51
C LEU A 116 -11.29 5.06 -18.63
N THR A 117 -10.69 5.90 -19.47
CA THR A 117 -9.23 5.99 -19.61
C THR A 117 -8.58 6.51 -18.33
N SER A 118 -9.15 7.52 -17.68
CA SER A 118 -8.67 8.04 -16.39
C SER A 118 -8.75 6.97 -15.28
N LEU A 119 -9.85 6.21 -15.22
CA LEU A 119 -9.99 5.09 -14.28
C LEU A 119 -8.93 4.01 -14.54
N ASN A 120 -8.74 3.62 -15.80
CA ASN A 120 -7.70 2.66 -16.19
C ASN A 120 -6.30 3.17 -15.85
N SER A 121 -6.04 4.48 -15.95
CA SER A 121 -4.78 5.10 -15.54
C SER A 121 -4.56 4.96 -14.02
N MET A 122 -5.57 5.23 -13.19
CA MET A 122 -5.49 5.02 -11.73
C MET A 122 -5.21 3.57 -11.38
N VAL A 123 -5.91 2.63 -12.02
CA VAL A 123 -5.70 1.19 -11.80
C VAL A 123 -4.31 0.76 -12.26
N SER A 124 -3.80 1.32 -13.36
CA SER A 124 -2.46 1.04 -13.86
C SER A 124 -1.37 1.58 -12.93
N ALA A 125 -1.57 2.77 -12.35
CA ALA A 125 -0.68 3.32 -11.34
C ALA A 125 -0.64 2.43 -10.09
N PHE A 126 -1.79 1.98 -9.60
CA PHE A 126 -1.88 1.03 -8.49
C PHE A 126 -1.13 -0.28 -8.79
N LYS A 127 -1.31 -0.85 -9.99
CA LYS A 127 -0.54 -2.04 -10.43
C LYS A 127 0.96 -1.78 -10.48
N GLY A 128 1.37 -0.56 -10.84
CA GLY A 128 2.76 -0.13 -10.79
C GLY A 128 3.35 -0.18 -9.39
N CYS A 129 2.63 0.38 -8.40
CA CYS A 129 3.00 0.29 -6.99
C CYS A 129 3.04 -1.16 -6.51
N LEU A 130 2.06 -1.98 -6.90
CA LEU A 130 2.01 -3.39 -6.56
C LEU A 130 3.24 -4.13 -7.09
N ARG A 131 3.68 -3.84 -8.33
CA ARG A 131 4.89 -4.44 -8.89
C ARG A 131 6.10 -4.11 -8.04
N ILE A 132 6.29 -2.84 -7.68
CA ILE A 132 7.41 -2.40 -6.82
C ILE A 132 7.39 -3.16 -5.49
N GLN A 133 6.23 -3.27 -4.84
CA GLN A 133 6.10 -3.98 -3.57
C GLN A 133 6.27 -5.51 -3.70
N THR A 134 5.76 -6.11 -4.77
CA THR A 134 5.75 -7.58 -4.96
C THR A 134 7.00 -8.11 -5.65
N THR A 135 7.89 -7.24 -6.11
CA THR A 135 9.22 -7.62 -6.63
C THR A 135 10.32 -7.20 -5.66
N PRO A 136 10.36 -7.72 -4.41
CA PRO A 136 11.50 -7.50 -3.53
C PRO A 136 12.75 -8.15 -4.15
N MET A 137 13.94 -7.66 -3.80
CA MET A 137 15.15 -8.32 -4.27
C MET A 137 15.21 -9.75 -3.72
N PRO A 138 15.77 -10.70 -4.47
CA PRO A 138 15.89 -12.07 -3.98
C PRO A 138 16.64 -12.10 -2.64
N ILE A 139 16.04 -12.70 -1.62
CA ILE A 139 16.64 -12.79 -0.26
C ILE A 139 18.06 -13.37 -0.30
N SER A 140 18.32 -14.29 -1.23
CA SER A 140 19.64 -14.88 -1.47
C SER A 140 20.68 -13.85 -1.89
N TYR A 141 20.30 -12.84 -2.68
CA TYR A 141 21.18 -11.75 -3.12
C TYR A 141 21.60 -10.87 -1.94
N ASN A 142 20.64 -10.37 -1.15
CA ASN A 142 20.94 -9.56 0.04
C ASN A 142 21.81 -10.33 1.03
N SER A 143 21.45 -11.59 1.32
CA SER A 143 22.22 -12.46 2.21
C SER A 143 23.64 -12.71 1.70
N PHE A 144 23.84 -12.79 0.38
CA PHE A 144 25.16 -12.95 -0.21
C PHE A 144 25.99 -11.67 -0.09
N LEU A 145 25.40 -10.49 -0.32
CA LEU A 145 26.09 -9.21 -0.25
C LEU A 145 26.65 -8.94 1.15
N TYR A 146 25.84 -9.17 2.20
CA TYR A 146 26.26 -9.08 3.60
C TYR A 146 27.43 -10.03 3.92
N LYS A 147 27.37 -11.27 3.46
CA LYS A 147 28.45 -12.27 3.67
C LYS A 147 29.73 -11.89 2.92
N ALA A 148 29.60 -11.42 1.67
CA ALA A 148 30.73 -11.02 0.84
C ALA A 148 31.47 -9.81 1.43
N VAL A 149 30.74 -8.77 1.86
CA VAL A 149 31.32 -7.59 2.53
C VAL A 149 31.96 -7.98 3.86
N THR A 150 31.31 -8.82 4.65
CA THR A 150 31.88 -9.30 5.92
C THR A 150 33.19 -10.06 5.71
N LEU A 151 33.23 -10.98 4.73
CA LEU A 151 34.45 -11.70 4.38
C LEU A 151 35.54 -10.74 3.88
N TYR A 152 35.19 -9.78 3.02
CA TYR A 152 36.14 -8.77 2.54
C TYR A 152 36.80 -8.01 3.69
N LEU A 153 36.01 -7.58 4.68
CA LEU A 153 36.52 -6.87 5.86
C LEU A 153 37.41 -7.75 6.76
N ILE A 154 37.16 -9.06 6.83
CA ILE A 154 38.03 -10.00 7.56
C ILE A 154 39.38 -10.16 6.85
N PHE A 155 39.41 -10.16 5.52
CA PHE A 155 40.65 -10.32 4.75
C PHE A 155 41.45 -9.01 4.57
N LEU A 156 40.80 -7.86 4.66
CA LEU A 156 41.41 -6.54 4.53
C LEU A 156 42.64 -6.29 5.44
N PRO A 157 42.67 -6.67 6.73
CA PRO A 157 43.86 -6.47 7.57
C PRO A 157 45.04 -7.33 7.13
N PHE A 158 44.80 -8.53 6.59
CA PHE A 158 45.87 -9.40 6.08
C PHE A 158 46.51 -8.82 4.81
N ALA A 159 45.73 -8.16 3.96
CA ALA A 159 46.24 -7.48 2.77
C ALA A 159 47.14 -6.26 3.11
N SER A 160 46.92 -5.65 4.28
CA SER A 160 47.56 -4.39 4.67
C SER A 160 48.68 -4.55 5.71
N ILE A 161 49.24 -5.75 5.85
CA ILE A 161 50.19 -6.07 6.93
C ILE A 161 51.49 -5.24 6.89
N ASN A 162 51.87 -4.75 5.70
CA ASN A 162 53.13 -4.03 5.49
C ASN A 162 53.08 -2.53 5.83
N TYR A 163 51.89 -1.96 6.05
CA TYR A 163 51.70 -0.51 6.26
C TYR A 163 51.74 -0.08 7.74
N GLY A 164 51.87 -1.03 8.66
CA GLY A 164 51.89 -0.79 10.12
C GLY A 164 50.50 -0.70 10.75
N TYR A 165 50.39 -1.15 12.00
CA TYR A 165 49.11 -1.39 12.69
C TYR A 165 48.18 -0.16 12.75
N VAL A 166 48.72 1.05 12.94
CA VAL A 166 47.93 2.28 13.05
C VAL A 166 47.25 2.62 11.72
N VAL A 167 47.99 2.53 10.60
CA VAL A 167 47.46 2.80 9.27
C VAL A 167 46.44 1.74 8.89
N THR A 168 46.74 0.46 9.14
CA THR A 168 45.80 -0.65 8.90
C THR A 168 44.49 -0.47 9.67
N CYS A 169 44.55 -0.07 10.94
CA CYS A 169 43.35 0.15 11.75
C CYS A 169 42.50 1.33 11.23
N LEU A 170 43.14 2.43 10.81
CA LEU A 170 42.42 3.58 10.25
C LEU A 170 41.74 3.23 8.92
N VAL A 171 42.45 2.56 8.02
CA VAL A 171 41.88 2.11 6.74
C VAL A 171 40.75 1.12 6.98
N GLN A 172 40.92 0.16 7.90
CA GLN A 172 39.88 -0.79 8.26
C GLN A 172 38.61 -0.08 8.74
N ALA A 173 38.73 0.87 9.68
CA ALA A 173 37.59 1.59 10.23
C ALA A 173 36.84 2.38 9.14
N LEU A 174 37.58 3.08 8.28
CA LEU A 174 37.00 3.88 7.19
C LEU A 174 36.26 3.00 6.17
N VAL A 175 36.89 1.92 5.71
CA VAL A 175 36.29 1.00 4.72
C VAL A 175 35.09 0.26 5.30
N THR A 176 35.16 -0.14 6.57
CA THR A 176 34.03 -0.76 7.29
C THR A 176 32.85 0.18 7.34
N PHE A 177 33.06 1.44 7.76
CA PHE A 177 32.02 2.46 7.81
C PHE A 177 31.39 2.69 6.44
N LEU A 178 32.20 2.79 5.38
CA LEU A 178 31.70 3.05 4.03
C LEU A 178 30.90 1.87 3.46
N LEU A 179 31.38 0.64 3.61
CA LEU A 179 30.71 -0.55 3.06
C LEU A 179 29.45 -0.94 3.83
N PHE A 180 29.49 -0.94 5.17
CA PHE A 180 28.28 -1.22 5.95
C PHE A 180 27.29 -0.06 5.90
N GLY A 181 27.76 1.19 5.86
CA GLY A 181 26.89 2.35 5.64
C GLY A 181 26.15 2.26 4.31
N ALA A 182 26.86 1.91 3.22
CA ALA A 182 26.23 1.71 1.92
C ALA A 182 25.21 0.56 1.91
N LEU A 183 25.50 -0.54 2.61
CA LEU A 183 24.57 -1.66 2.79
C LEU A 183 23.30 -1.26 3.52
N ALA A 184 23.44 -0.52 4.63
CA ALA A 184 22.29 -0.06 5.43
C ALA A 184 21.39 0.89 4.63
N ILE A 185 21.98 1.83 3.88
CA ILE A 185 21.22 2.75 3.02
C ILE A 185 20.48 1.97 1.91
N ALA A 186 21.12 0.93 1.35
CA ALA A 186 20.50 0.11 0.31
C ALA A 186 19.29 -0.68 0.85
N GLU A 187 19.35 -1.14 2.10
CA GLU A 187 18.24 -1.81 2.77
C GLU A 187 17.05 -0.87 3.02
N GLU A 188 17.31 0.36 3.45
CA GLU A 188 16.27 1.37 3.68
C GLU A 188 15.57 1.80 2.38
N ILE A 189 16.29 1.87 1.26
CA ILE A 189 15.69 2.23 -0.04
C ILE A 189 14.91 1.06 -0.69
N GLU A 190 15.08 -0.18 -0.20
CA GLU A 190 14.44 -1.36 -0.79
C GLU A 190 12.92 -1.39 -0.57
N ASP A 191 12.41 -0.86 0.55
CA ASP A 191 10.97 -0.83 0.88
C ASP A 191 10.40 0.60 0.97
N PRO A 192 10.23 1.32 -0.15
CA PRO A 192 9.86 2.75 -0.15
C PRO A 192 8.44 3.05 0.36
N PHE A 193 7.63 2.02 0.64
CA PHE A 193 6.24 2.15 1.09
C PHE A 193 6.06 1.80 2.57
N GLY A 194 7.15 1.56 3.30
CA GLY A 194 7.15 1.21 4.71
C GLY A 194 6.71 2.36 5.64
N ASP A 195 7.08 2.20 6.92
CA ASP A 195 6.82 3.18 7.99
C ASP A 195 8.15 3.82 8.50
N ASP A 196 9.27 3.68 7.78
CA ASP A 196 10.58 4.25 8.16
C ASP A 196 10.64 5.76 7.91
N GLU A 197 11.59 6.46 8.56
CA GLU A 197 11.68 7.93 8.47
C GLU A 197 11.99 8.44 7.06
N ASN A 198 12.70 7.63 6.25
CA ASN A 198 13.09 7.97 4.89
C ASN A 198 12.12 7.42 3.82
N ASP A 199 11.02 6.79 4.24
CA ASP A 199 10.00 6.28 3.33
C ASP A 199 9.10 7.38 2.77
N LEU A 200 8.34 7.02 1.73
CA LEU A 200 7.39 7.93 1.13
C LEU A 200 6.26 8.27 2.10
N GLU A 201 6.01 9.57 2.29
CA GLU A 201 4.95 10.09 3.17
C GLU A 201 3.54 9.91 2.59
N MET A 202 3.10 8.66 2.42
CA MET A 202 1.82 8.28 1.82
C MET A 202 0.61 8.89 2.55
N ALA A 203 0.73 9.12 3.86
CA ALA A 203 -0.29 9.81 4.64
C ALA A 203 -0.52 11.24 4.14
N LYS A 204 0.55 12.03 3.97
CA LYS A 204 0.45 13.42 3.51
C LYS A 204 -0.11 13.49 2.09
N PHE A 205 0.27 12.55 1.23
CA PHE A 205 -0.28 12.44 -0.12
C PHE A 205 -1.80 12.21 -0.11
N CYS A 206 -2.28 11.25 0.69
CA CYS A 206 -3.71 10.99 0.82
C CYS A 206 -4.48 12.17 1.43
N ASP A 207 -3.89 12.83 2.44
CA ASP A 207 -4.49 13.99 3.08
C ASP A 207 -4.59 15.19 2.12
N ASN A 208 -3.58 15.38 1.25
CA ASN A 208 -3.63 16.43 0.24
C ASN A 208 -4.76 16.17 -0.77
N ILE A 209 -4.89 14.94 -1.29
CA ILE A 209 -5.98 14.55 -2.19
C ILE A 209 -7.35 14.72 -1.51
N TYR A 210 -7.45 14.38 -0.22
CA TYR A 210 -8.68 14.57 0.53
C TYR A 210 -9.07 16.05 0.63
N ARG A 211 -8.10 16.93 0.89
CA ARG A 211 -8.33 18.39 0.95
C ARG A 211 -8.69 18.97 -0.41
N GLU A 212 -8.04 18.53 -1.48
CA GLU A 212 -8.36 18.93 -2.86
C GLU A 212 -9.81 18.53 -3.21
N TRP A 213 -10.21 17.32 -2.85
CA TRP A 213 -11.58 16.85 -2.98
C TRP A 213 -12.57 17.70 -2.19
N GLU A 214 -12.26 18.00 -0.93
CA GLU A 214 -13.10 18.80 -0.06
C GLU A 214 -13.29 20.21 -0.66
N PHE A 215 -12.22 20.81 -1.16
CA PHE A 215 -12.26 22.11 -1.83
C PHE A 215 -13.10 22.08 -3.11
N ALA A 216 -12.89 21.08 -3.98
CA ALA A 216 -13.65 20.94 -5.22
C ALA A 216 -15.14 20.69 -4.96
N SER A 217 -15.47 19.93 -3.92
CA SER A 217 -16.85 19.66 -3.50
C SER A 217 -17.54 20.94 -3.03
N ARG A 218 -16.86 21.77 -2.22
CA ARG A 218 -17.38 23.07 -1.77
C ARG A 218 -17.64 24.01 -2.95
N LEU A 219 -16.69 24.12 -3.89
CA LEU A 219 -16.83 24.97 -5.08
C LEU A 219 -18.03 24.54 -5.95
N SER A 220 -18.25 23.22 -6.10
CA SER A 220 -19.41 22.70 -6.84
C SER A 220 -20.75 23.02 -6.15
N LEU A 221 -20.77 23.25 -4.84
CA LEU A 221 -21.98 23.65 -4.12
C LEU A 221 -22.25 25.15 -4.24
N GLU A 222 -21.20 25.98 -4.29
CA GLU A 222 -21.31 27.43 -4.46
C GLU A 222 -21.73 27.84 -5.88
N ASN A 223 -21.17 27.21 -6.92
CA ASN A 223 -21.49 27.49 -8.32
C ASN A 223 -22.86 26.91 -8.78
N ALA A 224 -23.63 26.30 -7.88
CA ALA A 224 -24.93 25.71 -8.17
C ALA A 224 -26.12 26.66 -7.86
N PHE A 225 -25.85 27.96 -7.65
CA PHE A 225 -26.85 29.02 -7.47
C PHE A 225 -26.91 29.97 -8.66
#